data_AF-A0A537MMR3-F1
#
_entry.id   AF-A0A537MMR3-F1
#
_cell.length_a   1.000
_cell.length_b   1.000
_cell.length_c   1.000
_cell.angle_alpha   90.00
_cell.angle_beta   90.00
_cell.angle_gamma   90.00
#
_symmetry.space_group_name_H-M   'P 1'
#
loop_
_entity.id
_entity.type
_entity.pdbx_description
1 polymer ?
#
loop_
_entity_poly.entity_id
_entity_poly.type
_entity_poly.pdbx_seq_one_letter_code
_entity_poly.pdbx_strand_id
1 'polypeptide(L)'
;FNAWLTMLGIETLGLRMERHCANALKVAQYLEKHPAVTWVNYAGLPSNKYHALAKKYLPKGAGSVFTFGVKGGYAVGVKVVDGVDLFSHLANIGDAKSLIIHPASTTHRQLTDEQRVAAGAGPDVIRLSIGIETAEDIIADLEQALAKATA
;
A
#
# COMPACT_ATOMS: atom_id res chain seq x y z
N PHE A 1 24.62 14.60 12.36
CA PHE A 1 23.80 14.94 11.18
C PHE A 1 22.49 14.13 11.14
N ASN A 2 22.50 12.81 10.97
CA ASN A 2 21.26 12.00 10.86
C ASN A 2 20.30 12.19 12.06
N ALA A 3 20.82 12.23 13.29
CA ALA A 3 20.00 12.48 14.47
C ALA A 3 19.23 13.83 14.39
N TRP A 4 19.86 14.86 13.82
CA TRP A 4 19.22 16.16 13.63
C TRP A 4 18.08 16.10 12.59
N LEU A 5 18.28 15.42 11.46
CA LEU A 5 17.22 15.20 10.46
C LEU A 5 16.03 14.40 11.05
N THR A 6 16.31 13.37 11.85
CA THR A 6 15.26 12.60 12.52
C THR A 6 14.49 13.46 13.52
N MET A 7 15.18 14.28 14.31
CA MET A 7 14.53 15.20 15.24
C MET A 7 13.66 16.22 14.49
N LEU A 8 14.13 16.80 13.39
CA LEU A 8 13.33 17.72 12.59
C LEU A 8 12.06 17.03 12.02
N GLY A 9 12.20 15.79 11.55
CA GLY A 9 11.08 15.02 11.02
C GLY A 9 10.03 14.62 12.08
N ILE A 10 10.45 14.40 13.33
CA ILE A 10 9.55 13.93 14.39
C ILE A 10 8.57 15.01 14.85
N GLU A 11 8.91 16.29 14.69
CA GLU A 11 8.06 17.43 15.06
C GLU A 11 6.69 17.39 14.37
N THR A 12 6.63 16.82 13.16
CA THR A 12 5.40 16.67 12.37
C THR A 12 4.81 15.26 12.38
N LEU A 13 5.35 14.34 13.18
CA LEU A 13 4.96 12.92 13.15
C LEU A 13 3.46 12.74 13.41
N GLY A 14 2.89 13.42 14.40
CA GLY A 14 1.46 13.31 14.73
C GLY A 14 0.57 13.70 13.55
N LEU A 15 0.80 14.88 12.97
CA LEU A 15 0.05 15.39 11.83
C LEU A 15 0.18 14.48 10.59
N ARG A 16 1.39 13.99 10.31
CA ARG A 16 1.62 13.06 9.20
C ARG A 16 0.90 11.74 9.42
N MET A 17 0.98 11.17 10.61
CA MET A 17 0.32 9.89 10.92
C MET A 17 -1.20 9.97 10.82
N GLU A 18 -1.81 11.08 11.26
CA GLU A 18 -3.25 11.30 11.07
C GLU A 18 -3.64 11.29 9.59
N ARG A 19 -2.89 12.03 8.75
CA ARG A 19 -3.12 12.07 7.30
C ARG A 19 -2.89 10.72 6.65
N HIS A 20 -1.77 10.06 6.95
CA HIS A 20 -1.43 8.73 6.46
C HIS A 20 -2.53 7.70 6.76
N CYS A 21 -3.00 7.62 8.00
CA CYS A 21 -4.05 6.70 8.42
C CYS A 21 -5.39 7.01 7.73
N ALA A 22 -5.77 8.29 7.66
CA ALA A 22 -7.01 8.70 7.00
C ALA A 22 -7.02 8.39 5.50
N ASN A 23 -5.92 8.70 4.81
CA ASN A 23 -5.75 8.39 3.39
C ASN A 23 -5.75 6.87 3.16
N ALA A 24 -5.00 6.11 3.96
CA ALA A 24 -4.92 4.66 3.80
C ALA A 24 -6.27 3.95 3.95
N LEU A 25 -7.10 4.39 4.91
CA LEU A 25 -8.45 3.85 5.05
C LEU A 25 -9.31 4.13 3.81
N LYS A 26 -9.28 5.36 3.27
CA LYS A 26 -10.01 5.71 2.05
C LYS A 26 -9.55 4.87 0.85
N VAL A 27 -8.24 4.76 0.64
CA VAL A 27 -7.66 4.00 -0.47
C VAL A 27 -7.95 2.51 -0.33
N ALA A 28 -7.85 1.94 0.87
CA ALA A 28 -8.18 0.55 1.11
C ALA A 28 -9.67 0.25 0.85
N GLN A 29 -10.57 1.14 1.26
CA GLN A 29 -12.02 1.00 0.99
C GLN A 29 -12.35 1.13 -0.49
N TYR A 30 -11.61 1.97 -1.22
CA TYR A 30 -11.71 2.08 -2.67
C TYR A 30 -11.31 0.76 -3.35
N LEU A 31 -10.11 0.27 -3.03
CA LEU A 31 -9.56 -0.95 -3.62
C LEU A 31 -10.42 -2.19 -3.32
N GLU A 32 -11.03 -2.27 -2.13
CA GLU A 32 -11.92 -3.38 -1.76
C GLU A 32 -13.14 -3.52 -2.70
N LYS A 33 -13.53 -2.43 -3.35
CA LYS A 33 -14.67 -2.39 -4.28
C LYS A 33 -14.25 -2.45 -5.75
N HIS A 34 -12.95 -2.36 -6.03
CA HIS A 34 -12.46 -2.21 -7.40
C HIS A 34 -12.47 -3.55 -8.16
N PRO A 35 -13.02 -3.63 -9.40
CA PRO A 35 -13.19 -4.89 -10.12
C PRO A 35 -11.89 -5.60 -10.49
N ALA A 36 -10.77 -4.88 -10.60
CA ALA A 36 -9.44 -5.48 -10.85
C ALA A 36 -8.74 -6.02 -9.58
N VAL A 37 -9.33 -5.82 -8.39
CA VAL A 37 -8.75 -6.24 -7.11
C VAL A 37 -9.46 -7.50 -6.62
N THR A 38 -8.71 -8.50 -6.14
CA THR A 38 -9.25 -9.77 -5.62
C THR A 38 -9.44 -9.74 -4.11
N TRP A 39 -8.57 -9.06 -3.38
CA TRP A 39 -8.60 -8.94 -1.92
C TRP A 39 -7.79 -7.73 -1.46
N VAL A 40 -8.11 -7.21 -0.27
CA VAL A 40 -7.34 -6.16 0.41
C VAL A 40 -7.02 -6.61 1.83
N ASN A 41 -5.75 -6.53 2.23
CA ASN A 41 -5.29 -6.85 3.57
C ASN A 41 -4.88 -5.59 4.32
N TYR A 42 -5.87 -4.87 4.85
CA TYR A 42 -5.67 -3.71 5.71
C TYR A 42 -6.45 -3.85 7.02
N ALA A 43 -5.75 -3.73 8.16
CA ALA A 43 -6.36 -3.91 9.48
C ALA A 43 -7.43 -2.83 9.83
N GLY A 44 -7.45 -1.71 9.10
CA GLY A 44 -8.50 -0.70 9.23
C GLY A 44 -9.84 -1.08 8.60
N LEU A 45 -9.88 -2.08 7.71
CA LEU A 45 -11.12 -2.51 7.04
C LEU A 45 -11.99 -3.39 7.95
N PRO A 46 -13.33 -3.21 7.97
CA PRO A 46 -14.24 -4.08 8.72
C PRO A 46 -14.20 -5.56 8.31
N SER A 47 -13.87 -5.85 7.04
CA SER A 47 -13.73 -7.19 6.49
C SER A 47 -12.46 -7.91 6.95
N ASN A 48 -11.48 -7.19 7.51
CA ASN A 48 -10.21 -7.77 7.90
C ASN A 48 -10.33 -8.53 9.24
N LYS A 49 -9.80 -9.75 9.30
CA LYS A 49 -9.81 -10.58 10.52
C LYS A 49 -9.20 -9.91 11.76
N TYR A 50 -8.31 -8.93 11.57
CA TYR A 50 -7.66 -8.21 12.67
C TYR A 50 -8.36 -6.89 13.03
N HIS A 51 -9.49 -6.53 12.41
CA HIS A 51 -10.16 -5.25 12.64
C HIS A 51 -10.51 -4.98 14.10
N ALA A 52 -11.01 -6.01 14.81
CA ALA A 52 -11.32 -5.90 16.23
C ALA A 52 -10.07 -5.62 17.08
N LEU A 53 -8.93 -6.25 16.75
CA LEU A 53 -7.66 -6.00 17.42
C LEU A 53 -7.11 -4.62 17.07
N ALA A 54 -7.25 -4.18 15.82
CA ALA A 54 -6.86 -2.83 15.39
C ALA A 54 -7.63 -1.76 16.18
N LYS A 55 -8.94 -1.93 16.39
CA LYS A 55 -9.72 -1.00 17.24
C LYS A 55 -9.23 -0.96 18.68
N LYS A 56 -8.80 -2.11 19.23
CA LYS A 56 -8.27 -2.20 20.60
C LYS A 56 -6.89 -1.58 20.76
N TYR A 57 -5.96 -1.91 19.85
CA TYR A 57 -4.54 -1.57 20.00
C TYR A 57 -4.10 -0.33 19.23
N LEU A 58 -4.82 0.04 18.18
CA LEU A 58 -4.50 1.14 17.28
C LEU A 58 -5.68 2.14 17.16
N PRO A 59 -6.16 2.72 18.29
CA PRO A 59 -7.35 3.56 18.30
C PRO A 59 -7.21 4.85 17.48
N LYS A 60 -5.98 5.23 17.11
CA LYS A 60 -5.66 6.41 16.29
C LYS A 60 -5.43 6.09 14.80
N GLY A 61 -5.67 4.85 14.38
CA GLY A 61 -5.54 4.42 12.98
C GLY A 61 -4.57 3.26 12.79
N ALA A 62 -4.84 2.40 11.80
CA ALA A 62 -4.15 1.12 11.58
C ALA A 62 -2.85 1.24 10.76
N GLY A 63 -2.26 2.44 10.69
CA GLY A 63 -1.10 2.74 9.84
C GLY A 63 -1.46 2.96 8.37
N SER A 64 -0.45 3.19 7.53
CA SER A 64 -0.60 3.47 6.10
C SER A 64 -0.02 2.43 5.16
N VAL A 65 0.47 1.33 5.71
CA VAL A 65 1.06 0.23 4.93
C VAL A 65 0.08 -0.93 4.89
N PHE A 66 -0.23 -1.38 3.68
CA PHE A 66 -1.08 -2.55 3.46
C PHE A 66 -0.81 -3.19 2.10
N THR A 67 -1.39 -4.36 1.90
CA THR A 67 -1.29 -5.09 0.63
C THR A 67 -2.65 -5.35 0.02
N PHE A 68 -2.69 -5.49 -1.30
CA PHE A 68 -3.86 -5.97 -2.04
C PHE A 68 -3.44 -6.94 -3.14
N GLY A 69 -4.37 -7.78 -3.56
CA GLY A 69 -4.20 -8.71 -4.67
C GLY A 69 -4.78 -8.15 -5.97
N VAL A 70 -4.00 -8.13 -7.04
CA VAL A 70 -4.45 -7.74 -8.37
C VAL A 70 -4.84 -8.96 -9.22
N LYS A 71 -5.95 -8.85 -9.96
CA LYS A 71 -6.34 -9.86 -10.95
C LYS A 71 -5.30 -9.94 -12.06
N GLY A 72 -4.97 -11.16 -12.49
CA GLY A 72 -3.96 -11.41 -13.53
C GLY A 72 -2.53 -11.65 -13.02
N GLY A 73 -2.32 -11.61 -11.70
CA GLY A 73 -1.08 -12.08 -11.06
C GLY A 73 0.16 -11.28 -11.48
N TYR A 74 1.30 -11.97 -11.61
CA TYR A 74 2.62 -11.35 -11.70
C TYR A 74 2.75 -10.32 -12.81
N ALA A 75 2.29 -10.65 -14.01
CA ALA A 75 2.43 -9.77 -15.18
C ALA A 75 1.61 -8.48 -15.01
N VAL A 76 0.39 -8.57 -14.49
CA VAL A 76 -0.44 -7.40 -14.20
C VAL A 76 0.12 -6.62 -13.02
N GLY A 77 0.61 -7.30 -11.98
CA GLY A 77 1.27 -6.68 -10.84
C GLY A 77 2.43 -5.76 -11.26
N VAL A 78 3.29 -6.24 -12.15
CA VAL A 78 4.39 -5.43 -12.73
C VAL A 78 3.83 -4.25 -13.53
N LYS A 79 2.86 -4.47 -14.42
CA LYS A 79 2.25 -3.40 -15.22
C LYS A 79 1.61 -2.29 -14.38
N VAL A 80 0.94 -2.64 -13.28
CA VAL A 80 0.35 -1.65 -12.38
C VAL A 80 1.44 -0.79 -11.75
N VAL A 81 2.51 -1.40 -11.23
CA VAL A 81 3.62 -0.69 -10.60
C VAL A 81 4.37 0.20 -11.59
N ASP A 82 4.52 -0.22 -12.84
CA ASP A 82 5.16 0.59 -13.88
C ASP A 82 4.24 1.67 -14.47
N GLY A 83 2.93 1.56 -14.23
CA GLY A 83 1.91 2.40 -14.84
C GLY A 83 1.43 3.58 -13.99
N VAL A 84 1.88 3.68 -12.73
CA VAL A 84 1.57 4.81 -11.83
C VAL A 84 2.35 6.07 -12.24
N ASP A 85 1.71 7.23 -12.07
CA ASP A 85 2.27 8.55 -12.37
C ASP A 85 2.60 9.34 -11.09
N LEU A 86 1.93 9.06 -9.98
CA LEU A 86 2.11 9.72 -8.68
C LEU A 86 2.94 8.87 -7.71
N PHE A 87 2.62 7.57 -7.61
CA PHE A 87 3.34 6.68 -6.70
C PHE A 87 4.81 6.52 -7.12
N SER A 88 5.71 6.53 -6.14
CA SER A 88 7.12 6.19 -6.37
C SER A 88 7.35 4.68 -6.18
N HIS A 89 7.95 4.02 -7.17
CA HIS A 89 8.35 2.61 -7.06
C HIS A 89 9.60 2.47 -6.18
N LEU A 90 9.40 2.40 -4.86
CA LEU A 90 10.49 2.30 -3.88
C LEU A 90 10.17 1.31 -2.76
N ALA A 91 11.22 0.66 -2.24
CA ALA A 91 11.10 -0.35 -1.20
C ALA A 91 10.93 0.23 0.23
N ASN A 92 11.16 1.53 0.44
CA ASN A 92 10.95 2.20 1.74
C ASN A 92 9.46 2.27 2.12
N ILE A 93 9.20 2.76 3.34
CA ILE A 93 7.85 2.94 3.91
C ILE A 93 7.82 4.21 4.77
N GLY A 94 6.64 4.79 4.94
CA GLY A 94 6.42 5.92 5.86
C GLY A 94 7.01 7.25 5.40
N ASP A 95 7.33 7.37 4.11
CA ASP A 95 7.69 8.64 3.49
C ASP A 95 6.45 9.51 3.34
N ALA A 96 6.64 10.82 3.20
CA ALA A 96 5.55 11.74 2.87
C ALA A 96 4.92 11.41 1.50
N LYS A 97 5.71 10.84 0.59
CA LYS A 97 5.26 10.37 -0.72
C LYS A 97 4.60 9.00 -0.64
N SER A 98 3.60 8.79 -1.48
CA SER A 98 2.98 7.50 -1.70
C SER A 98 3.95 6.56 -2.44
N LEU A 99 4.16 5.36 -1.90
CA LEU A 99 5.09 4.36 -2.43
C LEU A 99 4.36 3.08 -2.78
N ILE A 100 4.76 2.46 -3.88
CA ILE A 100 4.19 1.21 -4.39
C ILE A 100 5.32 0.24 -4.70
N ILE A 101 5.07 -1.05 -4.47
CA ILE A 101 5.98 -2.10 -4.90
C ILE A 101 5.23 -3.39 -5.15
N HIS A 102 5.68 -4.17 -6.12
CA HIS A 102 5.25 -5.54 -6.36
C HIS A 102 6.33 -6.47 -5.78
N PRO A 103 6.14 -7.04 -4.56
CA PRO A 103 7.21 -7.72 -3.83
C PRO A 103 7.81 -8.89 -4.59
N ALA A 104 7.00 -9.66 -5.33
CA ALA A 104 7.45 -10.82 -6.09
C ALA A 104 8.47 -10.47 -7.19
N SER A 105 8.35 -9.31 -7.84
CA SER A 105 9.31 -8.87 -8.88
C SER A 105 10.51 -8.09 -8.32
N THR A 106 10.50 -7.74 -7.03
CA THR A 106 11.46 -6.81 -6.43
C THR A 106 12.11 -7.39 -5.17
N THR A 107 11.55 -7.09 -4.00
CA THR A 107 12.11 -7.39 -2.67
C THR A 107 12.21 -8.89 -2.39
N HIS A 108 11.35 -9.71 -3.00
CA HIS A 108 11.27 -11.16 -2.79
C HIS A 108 11.66 -11.95 -4.05
N ARG A 109 12.32 -11.30 -5.03
CA ARG A 109 12.66 -11.91 -6.32
C ARG A 109 13.60 -13.12 -6.21
N GLN A 110 14.36 -13.25 -5.12
CA GLN A 110 15.30 -14.35 -4.91
C GLN A 110 14.65 -15.63 -4.35
N LEU A 111 13.40 -15.55 -3.89
CA LEU A 111 12.65 -16.69 -3.35
C LEU A 111 12.02 -17.50 -4.48
N THR A 112 11.81 -18.80 -4.24
CA THR A 112 10.95 -19.64 -5.11
C THR A 112 9.50 -19.17 -5.04
N ASP A 113 8.68 -19.58 -6.00
CA ASP A 113 7.27 -19.18 -6.02
C ASP A 113 6.50 -19.70 -4.79
N GLU A 114 6.79 -20.91 -4.30
CA GLU A 114 6.16 -21.39 -3.06
C GLU A 114 6.58 -20.56 -1.85
N GLN A 115 7.86 -20.18 -1.77
CA GLN A 115 8.39 -19.35 -0.69
C GLN A 115 7.80 -17.94 -0.71
N ARG A 116 7.61 -17.35 -1.89
CA ARG A 116 6.96 -16.04 -2.05
C ARG A 116 5.53 -16.06 -1.54
N VAL A 117 4.75 -17.08 -1.92
CA VAL A 117 3.37 -17.25 -1.45
C VAL A 117 3.33 -17.44 0.06
N ALA A 118 4.21 -18.29 0.62
CA ALA A 118 4.30 -18.50 2.06
C ALA A 118 4.66 -17.22 2.84
N ALA A 119 5.47 -16.34 2.25
CA ALA A 119 5.84 -15.04 2.82
C ALA A 119 4.76 -13.95 2.69
N GLY A 120 3.62 -14.24 2.04
CA GLY A 120 2.60 -13.23 1.74
C GLY A 120 3.03 -12.24 0.64
N ALA A 121 4.01 -12.63 -0.17
CA ALA A 121 4.58 -11.89 -1.30
C ALA A 121 4.28 -12.61 -2.63
N GLY A 122 3.09 -13.22 -2.72
CA GLY A 122 2.62 -13.95 -3.90
C GLY A 122 2.59 -13.09 -5.18
N PRO A 123 2.40 -13.73 -6.35
CA PRO A 123 2.49 -13.08 -7.64
C PRO A 123 1.42 -12.01 -7.90
N ASP A 124 0.32 -11.99 -7.15
CA ASP A 124 -0.73 -10.98 -7.26
C ASP A 124 -0.56 -9.81 -6.26
N VAL A 125 0.43 -9.90 -5.35
CA VAL A 125 0.55 -8.98 -4.22
C VAL A 125 1.16 -7.65 -4.64
N ILE A 126 0.47 -6.56 -4.39
CA ILE A 126 1.01 -5.19 -4.42
C ILE A 126 0.99 -4.63 -3.00
N ARG A 127 2.10 -4.02 -2.58
CA ARG A 127 2.22 -3.32 -1.30
C ARG A 127 2.19 -1.82 -1.53
N LEU A 128 1.34 -1.14 -0.76
CA LEU A 128 1.26 0.32 -0.72
C LEU A 128 1.80 0.84 0.61
N SER A 129 2.49 1.97 0.55
CA SER A 129 2.77 2.86 1.68
C SER A 129 2.15 4.21 1.33
N ILE A 130 0.96 4.48 1.85
CA ILE A 130 0.19 5.67 1.48
C ILE A 130 0.80 6.92 2.11
N GLY A 131 1.05 7.93 1.29
CA GLY A 131 1.64 9.21 1.64
C GLY A 131 0.63 10.21 2.21
N ILE A 132 1.00 11.49 2.16
CA ILE A 132 0.20 12.62 2.65
C ILE A 132 -0.38 13.50 1.54
N GLU A 133 -0.38 13.04 0.29
CA GLU A 133 -1.07 13.69 -0.82
C GLU A 133 -2.60 13.71 -0.61
N THR A 134 -3.35 14.30 -1.53
CA THR A 134 -4.82 14.18 -1.49
C THR A 134 -5.20 12.71 -1.74
N ALA A 135 -6.21 12.22 -1.02
CA ALA A 135 -6.62 10.82 -1.19
C ALA A 135 -7.20 10.58 -2.59
N GLU A 136 -7.80 11.61 -3.16
CA GLU A 136 -8.43 11.62 -4.46
C GLU A 136 -7.39 11.46 -5.59
N ASP A 137 -6.24 12.15 -5.52
CA ASP A 137 -5.15 11.98 -6.49
C ASP A 137 -4.50 10.59 -6.38
N ILE A 138 -4.32 10.08 -5.16
CA ILE A 138 -3.81 8.73 -4.91
C ILE A 138 -4.73 7.67 -5.52
N ILE A 139 -6.04 7.83 -5.34
CA ILE A 139 -7.05 6.92 -5.90
C ILE A 139 -7.08 7.03 -7.43
N ALA A 140 -7.04 8.25 -7.98
CA ALA A 140 -7.04 8.47 -9.43
C ALA A 140 -5.82 7.83 -10.11
N ASP A 141 -4.64 7.90 -9.46
CA ASP A 141 -3.44 7.26 -9.98
C ASP A 141 -3.52 5.73 -9.95
N LEU A 142 -4.06 5.14 -8.88
CA LEU A 142 -4.30 3.70 -8.84
C LEU A 142 -5.34 3.27 -9.87
N GLU A 143 -6.41 4.04 -10.04
CA GLU A 143 -7.47 3.76 -11.01
C GLU A 143 -6.92 3.70 -12.43
N GLN A 144 -6.17 4.74 -12.85
CA GLN A 144 -5.62 4.78 -14.20
C GLN A 144 -4.60 3.64 -14.42
N ALA A 145 -3.76 3.34 -13.43
CA ALA A 145 -2.78 2.27 -13.54
C ALA A 145 -3.43 0.88 -13.62
N LEU A 146 -4.46 0.63 -12.81
CA LEU A 146 -5.24 -0.61 -12.83
C LEU A 146 -6.01 -0.76 -14.15
N ALA A 147 -6.62 0.30 -14.67
CA ALA A 147 -7.31 0.28 -15.95
C ALA A 147 -6.36 -0.03 -17.11
N LYS A 148 -5.20 0.65 -17.20
CA LYS A 148 -4.17 0.39 -18.22
C LYS A 148 -3.60 -1.03 -18.14
N ALA A 149 -3.42 -1.55 -16.94
CA ALA A 149 -2.82 -2.87 -16.75
C ALA A 149 -3.79 -4.04 -17.03
N THR A 150 -5.09 -3.79 -16.99
CA THR A 150 -6.16 -4.80 -17.18
C THR A 150 -6.92 -4.68 -18.50
N ALA A 151 -6.65 -3.64 -19.29
CA ALA A 151 -7.04 -3.54 -20.70
C ALA A 151 -6.26 -4.55 -21.57
#